data_AF-A0A4Y2LC51-F1
#
_entry.id   AF-A0A4Y2LC51-F1
#
_cell.length_a   1.000
_cell.length_b   1.000
_cell.length_c   1.000
_cell.angle_alpha   90.00
_cell.angle_beta   90.00
_cell.angle_gamma   90.00
#
_symmetry.space_group_name_H-M   'P 1'
#
loop_
_entity.id
_entity.type
_entity.pdbx_description
1 polymer ?
#
loop_
_entity_poly.entity_id
_entity_poly.type
_entity_poly.pdbx_seq_one_letter_code
_entity_poly.pdbx_strand_id
1 'polypeptide(L)'
;MPILNPIQSFGQPVPFVSEYKYLGLILDARLNFDSHIQKAVTKAKNSSFALGRLLARKSTLAVKHKLLLYKSIIRPVMLYDSPIWGTTSIRNLRKLQVFQDQQLVRIADAPWYVRHKLIHQYLKIDPVLDFMKIITKKILRKITPDSQPIVTTSTVRPAVPSSRKRPKTMLDYTSGCHHNR
;
A
#
# COMPACT_ATOMS: atom_id res chain seq x y z
N MET A 1 -3.68 35.73 8.50
CA MET A 1 -3.94 34.68 7.49
C MET A 1 -5.26 35.02 6.81
N PRO A 2 -5.38 34.93 5.47
CA PRO A 2 -6.64 35.27 4.81
C PRO A 2 -7.73 34.30 5.25
N ILE A 3 -8.91 34.84 5.57
CA ILE A 3 -10.10 34.07 5.93
C ILE A 3 -10.61 33.48 4.62
N LEU A 4 -10.45 32.17 4.44
CA LEU A 4 -10.97 31.47 3.26
C LEU A 4 -12.47 31.27 3.43
N ASN A 5 -13.25 31.64 2.41
CA ASN A 5 -14.68 31.34 2.38
C ASN A 5 -14.88 29.82 2.44
N PRO A 6 -15.84 29.32 3.23
CA PRO A 6 -16.11 27.89 3.32
C PRO A 6 -16.58 27.35 1.97
N ILE A 7 -15.93 26.27 1.52
CA ILE A 7 -16.29 25.58 0.28
C ILE A 7 -17.71 25.04 0.44
N GLN A 8 -18.59 25.36 -0.49
CA GLN A 8 -19.97 24.86 -0.51
C GLN A 8 -20.10 23.74 -1.54
N SER A 9 -20.76 22.65 -1.16
CA SER A 9 -21.16 21.58 -2.06
C SER A 9 -22.68 21.43 -1.94
N PHE A 10 -23.40 21.54 -3.07
CA PHE A 10 -24.87 21.49 -3.11
C PHE A 10 -25.58 22.43 -2.11
N GLY A 11 -25.02 23.62 -1.89
CA GLY A 11 -25.59 24.63 -0.98
C GLY A 11 -25.35 24.37 0.52
N GLN A 12 -24.56 23.35 0.89
CA GLN A 12 -24.14 23.11 2.26
C GLN A 12 -22.64 23.41 2.44
N PRO A 13 -22.23 24.05 3.56
CA PRO A 13 -20.83 24.27 3.85
C PRO A 13 -20.13 22.94 4.15
N VAL A 14 -19.01 22.68 3.48
CA VAL A 14 -18.21 21.47 3.69
C VAL A 14 -17.38 21.65 4.97
N PRO A 15 -17.56 20.79 6.00
CA PRO A 15 -16.79 20.91 7.22
C PRO A 15 -15.32 20.54 6.98
N PHE A 16 -14.41 21.38 7.46
CA PHE A 16 -12.98 21.07 7.47
C PHE A 16 -12.68 20.07 8.58
N VAL A 17 -12.50 18.81 8.20
CA VAL A 17 -12.11 17.72 9.12
C VAL A 17 -10.66 17.30 8.86
N SER A 18 -9.96 16.89 9.92
CA SER A 18 -8.57 16.41 9.84
C SER A 18 -8.45 15.02 9.21
N GLU A 19 -9.44 14.15 9.46
CA GLU A 19 -9.60 12.83 8.87
C GLU A 19 -11.01 12.70 8.29
N TYR A 20 -11.13 12.21 7.06
CA TYR A 20 -12.41 11.92 6.42
C TYR A 20 -12.46 10.47 5.93
N LYS A 21 -13.54 9.76 6.24
CA LYS A 21 -13.73 8.37 5.80
C LYS A 21 -14.55 8.35 4.51
N TYR A 22 -13.98 7.80 3.45
CA TYR A 22 -14.63 7.66 2.14
C TYR A 22 -14.41 6.26 1.58
N LEU A 23 -15.49 5.53 1.24
CA LEU A 23 -15.43 4.15 0.69
C LEU A 23 -14.56 3.16 1.52
N GLY A 24 -14.37 3.43 2.82
CA GLY A 24 -13.51 2.61 3.69
C GLY A 24 -12.04 3.08 3.76
N LEU A 25 -11.62 3.99 2.90
CA LEU A 25 -10.37 4.73 2.97
C LEU A 25 -10.49 5.86 4.00
N ILE A 26 -9.39 6.16 4.69
CA ILE A 26 -9.30 7.34 5.58
C ILE A 26 -8.33 8.32 4.94
N LEU A 27 -8.85 9.49 4.61
CA LEU A 27 -8.12 10.60 4.01
C LEU A 27 -7.67 11.54 5.13
N ASP A 28 -6.36 11.63 5.34
CA ASP A 28 -5.78 12.63 6.23
C ASP A 28 -5.67 13.96 5.48
N ALA A 29 -5.82 15.10 6.17
CA ALA A 29 -5.68 16.44 5.58
C ALA A 29 -4.34 16.68 4.84
N ARG A 30 -3.29 15.93 5.21
CA ARG A 30 -1.96 15.98 4.59
C ARG A 30 -1.70 14.87 3.58
N LEU A 31 -2.66 13.97 3.36
CA LEU A 31 -2.53 12.77 2.52
C LEU A 31 -1.31 11.90 2.86
N ASN A 32 -0.98 11.80 4.16
CA ASN A 32 0.08 10.90 4.63
C ASN A 32 -0.39 9.44 4.72
N PHE A 33 -1.68 9.22 4.99
CA PHE A 33 -2.31 7.90 5.16
C PHE A 33 -1.73 7.08 6.32
N ASP A 34 -1.15 7.74 7.32
CA ASP A 34 -0.53 7.09 8.48
C ASP A 34 -1.59 6.32 9.29
N SER A 35 -2.72 6.99 9.55
CA SER A 35 -3.87 6.45 10.30
C SER A 35 -4.50 5.28 9.54
N HIS A 36 -4.70 5.45 8.23
CA HIS A 36 -5.29 4.45 7.34
C HIS A 36 -4.45 3.17 7.29
N ILE A 37 -3.13 3.29 7.06
CA ILE A 37 -2.25 2.12 6.91
C ILE A 37 -2.15 1.34 8.23
N GLN A 38 -2.12 2.03 9.37
CA GLN A 38 -2.17 1.36 10.68
C GLN A 38 -3.46 0.56 10.86
N LYS A 39 -4.61 1.15 10.51
CA LYS A 39 -5.92 0.47 10.55
C LYS A 39 -5.97 -0.71 9.57
N ALA A 40 -5.43 -0.57 8.36
CA ALA A 40 -5.36 -1.63 7.36
C ALA A 40 -4.49 -2.81 7.83
N VAL A 41 -3.29 -2.55 8.35
CA VAL A 41 -2.40 -3.58 8.93
C VAL A 41 -3.07 -4.27 10.11
N THR A 42 -3.74 -3.51 10.99
CA THR A 42 -4.45 -4.08 12.15
C THR A 42 -5.59 -4.99 11.70
N LYS A 43 -6.38 -4.57 10.70
CA LYS A 43 -7.46 -5.39 10.13
C LYS A 43 -6.91 -6.67 9.48
N ALA A 44 -5.80 -6.57 8.76
CA ALA A 44 -5.13 -7.73 8.18
C ALA A 44 -4.56 -8.69 9.25
N LYS A 45 -4.02 -8.14 10.34
CA LYS A 45 -3.55 -8.91 11.50
C LYS A 45 -4.69 -9.65 12.18
N ASN A 46 -5.84 -9.00 12.39
CA ASN A 46 -7.03 -9.64 12.95
C ASN A 46 -7.55 -10.76 12.04
N SER A 47 -7.53 -10.54 10.73
CA SER A 47 -7.89 -11.57 9.74
C SER A 47 -6.93 -12.77 9.78
N SER A 48 -5.62 -12.50 9.90
CA SER A 48 -4.60 -13.55 10.09
C SER A 48 -4.80 -14.31 11.40
N PHE A 49 -5.17 -13.62 12.48
CA PHE A 49 -5.44 -14.25 13.77
C PHE A 49 -6.68 -15.14 13.73
N ALA A 50 -7.76 -14.69 13.08
CA ALA A 50 -8.95 -15.51 12.85
C ALA A 50 -8.63 -16.79 12.06
N LEU A 51 -7.72 -16.70 11.08
CA LEU A 51 -7.20 -17.84 10.33
C LEU A 51 -6.08 -18.60 11.07
N GLY A 52 -5.79 -18.24 12.33
CA GLY A 52 -4.60 -18.67 13.07
C GLY A 52 -4.47 -20.18 13.18
N ARG A 53 -5.57 -20.92 13.39
CA ARG A 53 -5.56 -22.39 13.44
C ARG A 53 -5.15 -23.02 12.10
N LEU A 54 -5.61 -22.45 10.99
CA LEU A 54 -5.32 -22.95 9.64
C LEU A 54 -3.90 -22.58 9.19
N LEU A 55 -3.45 -21.38 9.55
CA LEU A 55 -2.12 -20.85 9.24
C LEU A 55 -1.06 -21.23 10.28
N ALA A 56 -1.41 -21.98 11.32
CA ALA A 56 -0.48 -22.40 12.35
C ALA A 56 0.66 -23.24 11.75
N ARG A 57 1.84 -23.15 12.36
CA ARG A 57 3.00 -24.01 12.05
C ARG A 57 2.62 -25.49 12.06
N LYS A 58 1.90 -25.91 13.10
CA LYS A 58 1.48 -27.30 13.34
C LYS A 58 0.21 -27.71 12.59
N SER A 59 -0.37 -26.85 11.74
CA SER A 59 -1.57 -27.26 11.00
C SER A 59 -1.19 -28.24 9.89
N THR A 60 -2.06 -29.24 9.68
CA THR A 60 -1.91 -30.30 8.67
C THR A 60 -2.02 -29.80 7.22
N LEU A 61 -2.32 -28.51 7.05
CA LEU A 61 -2.56 -27.89 5.76
C LEU A 61 -1.25 -27.69 5.00
N ALA A 62 -1.19 -28.12 3.74
CA ALA A 62 -0.02 -27.91 2.90
C ALA A 62 0.27 -26.41 2.68
N VAL A 63 1.56 -26.06 2.52
CA VAL A 63 2.03 -24.68 2.31
C VAL A 63 1.28 -23.98 1.16
N LYS A 64 1.00 -24.69 0.06
CA LYS A 64 0.24 -24.17 -1.09
C LYS A 64 -1.14 -23.65 -0.70
N HIS A 65 -1.87 -24.35 0.17
CA HIS A 65 -3.21 -23.96 0.61
C HIS A 65 -3.16 -22.83 1.64
N LYS A 66 -2.17 -22.83 2.54
CA LYS A 66 -1.90 -21.69 3.43
C LYS A 66 -1.60 -20.41 2.61
N LEU A 67 -0.81 -20.56 1.55
CA LEU A 67 -0.48 -19.47 0.64
C LEU A 67 -1.71 -18.95 -0.11
N LEU A 68 -2.63 -19.84 -0.50
CA LEU A 68 -3.90 -19.48 -1.12
C LEU A 68 -4.76 -18.64 -0.18
N LEU A 69 -4.87 -19.02 1.10
CA LEU A 69 -5.58 -18.25 2.13
C LEU A 69 -4.97 -16.86 2.30
N TYR A 70 -3.64 -16.76 2.33
CA TYR A 70 -2.96 -15.46 2.40
C TYR A 70 -3.29 -14.57 1.19
N LYS A 71 -3.21 -15.11 -0.03
CA LYS A 71 -3.47 -14.36 -1.26
C LYS A 71 -4.93 -13.94 -1.41
N SER A 72 -5.88 -14.76 -0.95
CA SER A 72 -7.31 -14.54 -1.12
C SER A 72 -7.95 -13.66 -0.03
N ILE A 73 -7.44 -13.70 1.20
CA ILE A 73 -8.07 -13.01 2.34
C ILE A 73 -7.15 -11.91 2.88
N ILE A 74 -5.95 -12.28 3.35
CA ILE A 74 -5.09 -11.35 4.12
C ILE A 74 -4.54 -10.25 3.21
N ARG A 75 -4.01 -10.61 2.05
CA ARG A 75 -3.42 -9.67 1.10
C ARG A 75 -4.41 -8.61 0.62
N PRO A 76 -5.64 -8.93 0.16
CA PRO A 76 -6.59 -7.90 -0.25
C PRO A 76 -7.06 -7.02 0.90
N VAL A 77 -7.26 -7.57 2.11
CA VAL A 77 -7.59 -6.75 3.30
C VAL A 77 -6.54 -5.68 3.58
N MET A 78 -5.27 -6.00 3.32
CA MET A 78 -4.16 -5.08 3.50
C MET A 78 -3.96 -4.11 2.32
N LEU A 79 -4.20 -4.54 1.07
CA LEU A 79 -3.72 -3.86 -0.15
C LEU A 79 -4.82 -3.36 -1.10
N TYR A 80 -6.09 -3.47 -0.73
CA TYR A 80 -7.24 -3.06 -1.55
C TYR A 80 -7.10 -1.63 -2.10
N ASP A 81 -6.84 -0.65 -1.23
CA ASP A 81 -6.72 0.77 -1.61
C ASP A 81 -5.29 1.21 -1.97
N SER A 82 -4.38 0.25 -2.17
CA SER A 82 -2.95 0.51 -2.39
C SER A 82 -2.60 1.45 -3.56
N PRO A 83 -3.36 1.53 -4.66
CA PRO A 83 -3.11 2.52 -5.71
C PRO A 83 -3.30 3.96 -5.25
N ILE A 84 -4.18 4.20 -4.27
CA ILE A 84 -4.53 5.54 -3.80
C ILE A 84 -3.46 6.07 -2.84
N TRP A 85 -3.07 5.24 -1.86
CA TRP A 85 -2.08 5.62 -0.85
C TRP A 85 -0.65 5.13 -1.17
N GLY A 86 -0.41 4.59 -2.36
CA GLY A 86 0.90 4.04 -2.75
C GLY A 86 2.05 5.06 -2.80
N THR A 87 1.73 6.36 -2.72
CA THR A 87 2.68 7.48 -2.62
C THR A 87 3.00 7.90 -1.19
N THR A 88 2.53 7.15 -0.18
CA THR A 88 2.81 7.36 1.24
C THR A 88 4.30 7.25 1.59
N SER A 89 4.63 7.56 2.84
CA SER A 89 5.99 7.46 3.38
C SER A 89 6.56 6.04 3.32
N ILE A 90 7.87 5.94 3.08
CA ILE A 90 8.62 4.67 3.11
C ILE A 90 8.44 3.95 4.46
N ARG A 91 8.31 4.70 5.56
CA ARG A 91 8.07 4.15 6.90
C ARG A 91 6.78 3.34 6.94
N ASN A 92 5.71 3.83 6.32
CA ASN A 92 4.43 3.11 6.28
C ASN A 92 4.49 1.89 5.37
N LEU A 93 5.16 2.01 4.22
CA LEU A 93 5.38 0.87 3.32
C LEU A 93 6.18 -0.25 4.02
N ARG A 94 7.17 0.11 4.84
CA ARG A 94 7.91 -0.88 5.65
C ARG A 94 7.02 -1.63 6.64
N LYS A 95 6.01 -0.99 7.25
CA LYS A 95 5.06 -1.68 8.16
C LYS A 95 4.32 -2.79 7.42
N LEU A 96 3.87 -2.52 6.19
CA LEU A 96 3.20 -3.51 5.33
C LEU A 96 4.15 -4.65 4.96
N GLN A 97 5.39 -4.32 4.56
CA GLN A 97 6.39 -5.33 4.22
C GLN A 97 6.72 -6.24 5.40
N VAL A 98 6.95 -5.66 6.60
CA VAL A 98 7.21 -6.44 7.82
C VAL A 98 6.05 -7.38 8.13
N PHE A 99 4.80 -6.90 8.00
CA PHE A 99 3.65 -7.77 8.20
C PHE A 99 3.59 -8.90 7.17
N GLN A 100 3.83 -8.61 5.89
CA GLN A 100 3.91 -9.64 4.85
C GLN A 100 4.99 -10.67 5.17
N ASP A 101 6.22 -10.24 5.50
CA ASP A 101 7.34 -11.12 5.83
C ASP A 101 6.98 -12.07 6.99
N GLN A 102 6.36 -11.53 8.05
CA GLN A 102 5.88 -12.33 9.17
C GLN A 102 4.87 -13.40 8.75
N GLN A 103 3.94 -13.08 7.83
CA GLN A 103 2.99 -14.07 7.32
C GLN A 103 3.69 -15.14 6.47
N LEU A 104 4.64 -14.74 5.61
CA LEU A 104 5.35 -15.68 4.74
C LEU A 104 6.22 -16.66 5.54
N VAL A 105 6.93 -16.17 6.57
CA VAL A 105 7.69 -17.01 7.50
C VAL A 105 6.77 -18.03 8.17
N ARG A 106 5.60 -17.59 8.65
CA ARG A 106 4.61 -18.49 9.27
C ARG A 106 4.08 -19.55 8.30
N ILE A 107 3.84 -19.18 7.05
CA ILE A 107 3.30 -20.07 6.01
C ILE A 107 4.35 -21.11 5.57
N ALA A 108 5.60 -20.68 5.37
CA ALA A 108 6.70 -21.54 4.94
C ALA A 108 7.29 -22.39 6.08
N ASP A 109 6.87 -22.14 7.32
CA ASP A 109 7.48 -22.69 8.53
C ASP A 109 9.01 -22.47 8.60
N ALA A 110 9.45 -21.28 8.21
CA ALA A 110 10.87 -20.97 8.08
C ALA A 110 11.53 -20.68 9.45
N PRO A 111 12.73 -21.22 9.72
CA PRO A 111 13.56 -20.82 10.86
C PRO A 111 13.98 -19.34 10.81
N TRP A 112 14.31 -18.77 11.98
CA TRP A 112 14.63 -17.34 12.15
C TRP A 112 15.85 -16.86 11.36
N TYR A 113 16.80 -17.74 11.04
CA TYR A 113 18.03 -17.41 10.31
C TYR A 113 17.82 -17.38 8.78
N VAL A 114 16.67 -17.81 8.27
CA VAL A 114 16.38 -17.79 6.84
C VAL A 114 16.10 -16.37 6.37
N ARG A 115 16.88 -15.90 5.38
CA ARG A 115 16.69 -14.57 4.80
C ARG A 115 15.32 -14.48 4.12
N HIS A 116 14.57 -13.40 4.39
CA HIS A 116 13.24 -13.19 3.79
C HIS A 116 13.27 -13.26 2.25
N LYS A 117 14.34 -12.76 1.60
CA LYS A 117 14.53 -12.85 0.14
C LYS A 117 14.42 -14.29 -0.39
N LEU A 118 14.94 -15.27 0.34
CA LEU A 118 14.87 -16.68 -0.04
C LEU A 118 13.44 -17.21 0.08
N ILE A 119 12.71 -16.81 1.13
CA ILE A 119 11.31 -17.19 1.34
C ILE A 119 10.43 -16.64 0.21
N HIS A 120 10.65 -15.40 -0.20
CA HIS A 120 9.98 -14.78 -1.34
C HIS A 120 10.21 -15.56 -2.64
N GLN A 121 11.46 -15.97 -2.91
CA GLN A 121 11.81 -16.78 -4.08
C GLN A 121 11.16 -18.18 -4.02
N TYR A 122 11.23 -18.83 -2.86
CA TYR A 122 10.65 -20.16 -2.63
C TYR A 122 9.12 -20.17 -2.82
N LEU A 123 8.41 -19.20 -2.23
CA LEU A 123 6.95 -19.08 -2.33
C LEU A 123 6.47 -18.41 -3.63
N LYS A 124 7.39 -17.91 -4.46
CA LYS A 124 7.09 -17.12 -5.67
C LYS A 124 6.12 -15.97 -5.38
N ILE A 125 6.45 -15.16 -4.37
CA ILE A 125 5.67 -13.99 -3.95
C ILE A 125 6.51 -12.74 -4.07
N ASP A 126 5.96 -11.73 -4.73
CA ASP A 126 6.58 -10.42 -4.83
C ASP A 126 6.54 -9.67 -3.48
N PRO A 127 7.55 -8.85 -3.17
CA PRO A 127 7.48 -7.84 -2.11
C PRO A 127 6.23 -6.95 -2.26
N VAL A 128 5.76 -6.39 -1.15
CA VAL A 128 4.54 -5.56 -1.12
C VAL A 128 4.65 -4.43 -2.14
N LEU A 129 5.82 -3.78 -2.20
CA LEU A 129 6.07 -2.64 -3.08
C LEU A 129 5.89 -3.00 -4.57
N ASP A 130 6.44 -4.14 -4.98
CA ASP A 130 6.40 -4.56 -6.39
C ASP A 130 4.99 -5.02 -6.77
N PHE A 131 4.31 -5.69 -5.86
CA PHE A 131 2.90 -6.04 -6.05
C PHE A 131 2.01 -4.80 -6.18
N MET A 132 2.23 -3.76 -5.36
CA MET A 132 1.52 -2.47 -5.49
C MET A 132 1.76 -1.82 -6.85
N LYS A 133 3.01 -1.80 -7.34
CA LYS A 133 3.33 -1.27 -8.68
C LYS A 133 2.56 -2.02 -9.77
N ILE A 134 2.48 -3.34 -9.68
CA ILE A 134 1.74 -4.17 -10.64
C ILE A 134 0.25 -3.84 -10.62
N ILE A 135 -0.35 -3.74 -9.43
CA ILE A 135 -1.77 -3.38 -9.29
C ILE A 135 -2.03 -1.99 -9.86
N THR A 136 -1.24 -0.99 -9.46
CA THR A 136 -1.43 0.39 -9.90
C THR A 136 -1.34 0.50 -11.42
N LYS A 137 -0.36 -0.15 -12.05
CA LYS A 137 -0.24 -0.19 -13.52
C LYS A 137 -1.47 -0.84 -14.18
N LYS A 138 -1.97 -1.95 -13.60
CA LYS A 138 -3.15 -2.66 -14.12
C LYS A 138 -4.41 -1.79 -14.04
N ILE A 139 -4.59 -1.08 -12.93
CA ILE A 139 -5.74 -0.19 -12.74
C ILE A 139 -5.65 1.01 -13.67
N LEU A 140 -4.47 1.64 -13.75
CA LEU A 140 -4.27 2.78 -14.64
C LEU A 140 -4.61 2.43 -16.09
N ARG A 141 -4.10 1.30 -16.61
CA ARG A 141 -4.43 0.80 -17.96
C ARG A 141 -5.92 0.60 -18.20
N LYS A 142 -6.70 0.25 -17.17
CA LYS A 142 -8.15 0.12 -17.29
C LYS A 142 -8.88 1.46 -17.29
N ILE A 143 -8.35 2.44 -16.55
CA ILE A 143 -8.93 3.78 -16.43
C ILE A 143 -8.62 4.62 -17.68
N THR A 144 -7.49 4.38 -18.35
CA THR A 144 -7.15 4.96 -19.64
C THR A 144 -7.29 3.93 -20.76
N PRO A 145 -8.51 3.63 -21.26
CA PRO A 145 -8.65 3.07 -22.59
C PRO A 145 -8.21 4.15 -23.60
N ASP A 146 -7.50 3.75 -24.65
CA ASP A 146 -6.85 4.61 -25.65
C ASP A 146 -7.50 6.00 -25.85
N SER A 147 -6.70 7.05 -25.63
CA SER A 147 -6.97 8.46 -25.99
C SER A 147 -8.28 9.10 -25.46
N GLN A 148 -8.16 9.86 -24.36
CA GLN A 148 -8.95 11.09 -24.14
C GLN A 148 -8.03 12.19 -23.57
N PRO A 149 -7.80 13.32 -24.27
CA PRO A 149 -6.89 14.38 -23.84
C PRO A 149 -7.57 15.32 -22.82
N ILE A 150 -8.19 14.79 -21.76
CA ILE A 150 -8.94 15.62 -20.79
C ILE A 150 -8.50 15.44 -19.33
N VAL A 151 -7.56 14.53 -19.03
CA VAL A 151 -6.93 14.50 -17.69
C VAL A 151 -5.40 14.58 -17.79
N THR A 152 -4.93 15.67 -18.40
CA THR A 152 -3.61 16.27 -18.11
C THR A 152 -3.64 17.07 -16.80
N THR A 153 -4.48 16.71 -15.82
CA THR A 153 -4.46 17.28 -14.47
C THR A 153 -3.85 16.32 -13.45
N SER A 154 -2.77 15.65 -13.82
CA SER A 154 -1.66 15.43 -12.88
C SER A 154 -0.36 15.26 -13.66
N THR A 155 -0.08 16.14 -14.62
CA THR A 155 1.32 16.43 -14.91
C THR A 155 1.92 16.82 -13.58
N VAL A 156 2.89 16.05 -13.11
CA VAL A 156 3.86 16.52 -12.14
C VAL A 156 4.43 17.79 -12.77
N ARG A 157 3.84 18.94 -12.45
CA ARG A 157 4.44 20.24 -12.76
C ARG A 157 5.84 20.14 -12.15
N PRO A 158 6.93 20.30 -12.94
CA PRO A 158 8.24 20.44 -12.35
C PRO A 158 8.13 21.61 -11.37
N ALA A 159 8.25 21.31 -10.09
CA ALA A 159 8.01 22.29 -9.05
C ALA A 159 9.13 23.33 -9.12
N VAL A 160 8.72 24.60 -9.16
CA VAL A 160 9.54 25.74 -8.71
C VAL A 160 10.22 25.34 -7.39
N PRO A 161 11.50 25.66 -7.16
CA PRO A 161 12.22 25.19 -5.97
C PRO A 161 11.52 25.72 -4.71
N SER A 162 10.80 24.85 -4.01
CA SER A 162 10.20 25.13 -2.70
C SER A 162 11.01 24.41 -1.64
N SER A 163 11.33 25.09 -0.54
CA SER A 163 12.08 24.55 0.60
C SER A 163 11.37 23.39 1.32
N ARG A 164 10.10 23.11 0.99
CA ARG A 164 9.34 21.98 1.55
C ARG A 164 9.69 20.68 0.82
N LYS A 165 10.55 19.87 1.43
CA LYS A 165 10.87 18.51 0.96
C LYS A 165 9.60 17.65 0.93
N ARG A 166 9.10 17.32 -0.27
CA ARG A 166 7.99 16.39 -0.48
C ARG A 166 8.42 14.95 -0.12
N PRO A 167 7.53 14.09 0.40
CA PRO A 167 7.81 12.65 0.48
C PRO A 167 8.12 12.12 -0.93
N LYS A 168 9.22 11.38 -1.07
CA LYS A 168 9.68 10.85 -2.37
C LYS A 168 8.64 9.89 -2.95
N THR A 169 8.27 10.10 -4.22
CA THR A 169 7.33 9.25 -4.95
C THR A 169 7.96 7.87 -5.19
N MET A 170 7.15 6.81 -5.11
CA MET A 170 7.57 5.42 -5.34
C MET A 170 8.22 5.19 -6.72
N LEU A 171 7.87 6.02 -7.73
CA LEU A 171 8.37 5.91 -9.10
C LEU A 171 9.81 6.43 -9.27
N ASP A 172 10.31 7.25 -8.35
CA ASP A 172 11.60 7.94 -8.50
C ASP A 172 12.79 7.10 -7.98
N TYR A 173 12.54 5.90 -7.46
CA TYR A 173 13.59 5.07 -6.84
C TYR A 173 14.48 4.33 -7.86
N THR A 174 14.13 4.33 -9.15
CA THR A 174 14.83 3.51 -10.18
C THR A 174 15.91 4.24 -10.97
N SER A 175 16.18 5.53 -10.72
CA SER A 175 17.08 6.32 -11.59
C SER A 175 18.47 6.60 -11.00
N GLY A 176 18.86 5.94 -9.89
CA GLY A 176 20.00 6.42 -9.09
C GLY A 176 20.96 5.36 -8.54
N CYS A 177 21.12 4.21 -9.18
CA CYS A 177 22.14 3.23 -8.79
C CYS A 177 22.72 2.51 -10.02
N HIS A 178 23.40 3.26 -10.89
CA HIS A 178 24.47 2.72 -11.73
C HIS A 178 25.64 3.71 -11.67
N HIS A 179 26.59 3.43 -10.80
CA HIS A 179 27.92 4.02 -10.82
C HIS A 179 28.94 2.94 -10.42
N ASN A 180 29.79 2.63 -11.40
CA ASN A 180 31.18 2.16 -11.32
C ASN A 180 31.62 1.32 -10.11
N ARG A 181 31.93 0.07 -10.41
CA ARG A 181 33.30 -0.45 -10.31
C ARG A 181 33.51 -1.55 -11.34
#